data_AF-A0A1C6KRH3-F1
#
_entry.id   AF-A0A1C6KRH3-F1
#
_cell.length_a   1.000
_cell.length_b   1.000
_cell.length_c   1.000
_cell.angle_alpha   90.00
_cell.angle_beta   90.00
_cell.angle_gamma   90.00
#
_symmetry.space_group_name_H-M   'P 1'
#
loop_
_entity.id
_entity.type
_entity.pdbx_description
1 polymer ?
#
loop_
_entity_poly.entity_id
_entity_poly.type
_entity_poly.pdbx_seq_one_letter_code
_entity_poly.pdbx_strand_id
1 'polypeptide(L)'
;MEIKNTDKEYLLGTLIDIEIDNLMNCKSAIDLEMVSQLIEDIQEAPEVVVIGSRASTVLVSYTTYIFNKIGIRTSGFDAADTKTLDNIINIDRSALVIAFGFPRYPKSTIVATRFLKNRGYKIVSVTDKKKSPLAELSEYTFRLQANSYGYTDTYTSGILLINLITALIGKTQGNDINRHLREFNETAQQLDFYF
;
A
#
# COMPACT_ATOMS: atom_id res chain seq x y z
N MET A 1 -12.78 -28.18 22.76
CA MET A 1 -13.89 -28.53 21.84
C MET A 1 -13.28 -28.64 20.45
N GLU A 2 -13.44 -29.76 19.77
CA GLU A 2 -12.88 -29.98 18.44
C GLU A 2 -13.84 -29.43 17.37
N ILE A 3 -13.33 -28.64 16.43
CA ILE A 3 -14.12 -28.07 15.34
C ILE A 3 -14.36 -29.18 14.30
N LYS A 4 -15.62 -29.43 13.93
CA LYS A 4 -15.98 -30.48 12.95
C LYS A 4 -15.46 -30.10 11.56
N ASN A 5 -15.13 -31.09 10.73
CA ASN A 5 -14.63 -30.83 9.37
C ASN A 5 -15.63 -30.07 8.50
N THR A 6 -16.93 -30.36 8.61
CA THR A 6 -17.98 -29.61 7.90
C THR A 6 -17.99 -28.13 8.26
N ASP A 7 -17.73 -27.79 9.54
CA ASP A 7 -17.65 -26.39 9.97
C ASP A 7 -16.41 -25.70 9.39
N LYS A 8 -15.29 -26.43 9.28
CA LYS A 8 -14.04 -25.92 8.65
C LYS A 8 -14.24 -25.65 7.16
N GLU A 9 -14.87 -26.57 6.44
CA GLU A 9 -15.13 -26.46 5.00
C GLU A 9 -16.07 -25.28 4.71
N TYR A 10 -17.14 -25.14 5.49
CA TYR A 10 -18.06 -24.01 5.39
C TYR A 10 -17.36 -22.67 5.63
N LEU A 11 -16.53 -22.59 6.69
CA LEU A 11 -15.79 -21.38 7.00
C LEU A 11 -14.76 -21.03 5.91
N LEU A 12 -14.05 -22.02 5.36
CA LEU A 12 -13.13 -21.81 4.24
C LEU A 12 -13.86 -21.24 3.03
N GLY A 13 -15.00 -21.81 2.64
CA GLY A 13 -15.83 -21.31 1.53
C GLY A 13 -16.25 -19.87 1.77
N THR A 14 -16.77 -19.57 2.96
CA THR A 14 -17.19 -18.21 3.34
C THR A 14 -16.05 -17.19 3.24
N LEU A 15 -14.86 -17.55 3.72
CA LEU A 15 -13.68 -16.68 3.65
C LEU A 15 -13.24 -16.42 2.21
N ILE A 16 -13.22 -17.47 1.37
CA ILE A 16 -12.88 -17.35 -0.05
C ILE A 16 -13.88 -16.43 -0.76
N ASP A 17 -15.18 -16.62 -0.54
CA ASP A 17 -16.23 -15.83 -1.18
C ASP A 17 -16.10 -14.34 -0.81
N ILE A 18 -15.82 -14.02 0.46
CA ILE A 18 -15.57 -12.64 0.91
C ILE A 18 -14.38 -12.02 0.16
N GLU A 19 -13.28 -12.76 0.01
CA GLU A 19 -12.09 -12.26 -0.69
C GLU A 19 -12.35 -12.08 -2.20
N ILE A 20 -13.06 -13.02 -2.84
CA ILE A 20 -13.49 -12.91 -4.23
C ILE A 20 -14.37 -11.67 -4.41
N ASP A 21 -15.33 -11.45 -3.52
CA ASP A 21 -16.21 -10.29 -3.58
C ASP A 21 -15.43 -8.98 -3.44
N ASN A 22 -14.48 -8.88 -2.50
CA ASN A 22 -13.61 -7.71 -2.38
C ASN A 22 -12.86 -7.42 -3.69
N LEU A 23 -12.30 -8.45 -4.33
CA LEU A 23 -11.57 -8.34 -5.59
C LEU A 23 -12.48 -7.96 -6.78
N MET A 24 -13.67 -8.56 -6.86
CA MET A 24 -14.65 -8.24 -7.92
C MET A 24 -15.16 -6.80 -7.78
N ASN A 25 -15.43 -6.36 -6.55
CA ASN A 25 -15.74 -4.97 -6.27
C ASN A 25 -14.58 -4.04 -6.69
N CYS A 26 -13.35 -4.37 -6.31
CA CYS A 26 -12.15 -3.63 -6.73
C CYS A 26 -12.09 -3.50 -8.27
N LYS A 27 -12.19 -4.62 -9.00
CA LYS A 27 -12.18 -4.64 -10.47
C LYS A 27 -13.24 -3.72 -11.09
N SER A 28 -14.44 -3.68 -10.50
CA SER A 28 -15.56 -2.88 -11.02
C SER A 28 -15.47 -1.38 -10.68
N ALA A 29 -14.81 -1.03 -9.58
CA ALA A 29 -14.83 0.32 -9.02
C ALA A 29 -13.51 1.08 -9.14
N ILE A 30 -12.41 0.38 -9.46
CA ILE A 30 -11.10 1.01 -9.62
C ILE A 30 -11.11 1.96 -10.82
N ASP A 31 -10.61 3.16 -10.60
CA ASP A 31 -10.47 4.19 -11.63
C ASP A 31 -9.07 4.08 -12.24
N LEU A 32 -9.00 3.64 -13.50
CA LEU A 32 -7.72 3.43 -14.19
C LEU A 32 -7.03 4.74 -14.57
N GLU A 33 -7.77 5.84 -14.75
CA GLU A 33 -7.16 7.16 -14.96
C GLU A 33 -6.49 7.65 -13.68
N MET A 34 -7.12 7.40 -12.53
CA MET A 34 -6.51 7.67 -11.23
C MET A 34 -5.26 6.79 -10.98
N VAL A 35 -5.25 5.54 -11.47
CA VAL A 35 -4.04 4.69 -11.45
C VAL A 35 -2.93 5.31 -12.29
N SER A 36 -3.23 5.78 -13.50
CA SER A 36 -2.27 6.48 -14.35
C SER A 36 -1.72 7.74 -13.67
N GLN A 37 -2.59 8.56 -13.07
CA GLN A 37 -2.19 9.75 -12.31
C GLN A 37 -1.25 9.40 -11.14
N LEU A 38 -1.55 8.33 -10.40
CA LEU A 38 -0.68 7.88 -9.31
C LEU A 38 0.69 7.42 -9.82
N ILE A 39 0.74 6.76 -10.98
CA ILE A 39 2.00 6.36 -11.60
C ILE A 39 2.83 7.58 -11.98
N GLU A 40 2.23 8.61 -12.57
CA GLU A 40 2.90 9.88 -12.88
C GLU A 40 3.43 10.54 -11.60
N ASP A 41 2.58 10.65 -10.58
CA ASP A 41 2.95 11.23 -9.28
C ASP A 41 4.13 10.49 -8.62
N ILE A 42 4.17 9.15 -8.75
CA ILE A 42 5.27 8.32 -8.25
C ILE A 42 6.57 8.58 -9.02
N GLN A 43 6.49 8.79 -10.34
CA GLN A 43 7.66 9.01 -11.21
C GLN A 43 8.25 10.42 -11.07
N GLU A 44 7.41 11.42 -10.79
CA GLU A 44 7.85 12.80 -10.59
C GLU A 44 8.45 13.04 -9.19
N ALA A 45 8.00 12.28 -8.19
CA ALA A 45 8.48 12.44 -6.82
C ALA A 45 9.91 11.90 -6.63
N PRO A 46 10.79 12.61 -5.89
CA PRO A 46 12.14 12.11 -5.61
C PRO A 46 12.17 10.91 -4.65
N GLU A 47 11.10 10.74 -3.87
CA GLU A 47 10.86 9.57 -3.04
C GLU A 47 9.36 9.37 -2.81
N VAL A 48 8.97 8.12 -2.59
CA VAL A 48 7.63 7.75 -2.13
C VAL A 48 7.69 7.42 -0.64
N VAL A 49 6.76 7.97 0.12
CA VAL A 49 6.62 7.75 1.56
C VAL A 49 5.32 7.02 1.81
N VAL A 50 5.41 5.85 2.43
CA VAL A 50 4.26 5.00 2.67
C VAL A 50 3.97 4.95 4.15
N ILE A 51 2.75 5.28 4.55
CA ILE A 51 2.34 5.29 5.96
C ILE A 51 1.07 4.48 6.20
N GLY A 52 1.02 3.83 7.34
CA GLY A 52 -0.10 3.02 7.81
C GLY A 52 0.19 2.59 9.25
N SER A 53 -0.77 1.99 9.94
CA SER A 53 -0.51 1.44 11.27
C SER A 53 -1.36 0.20 11.52
N ARG A 54 -1.02 -0.56 12.57
CA ARG A 54 -1.71 -1.82 12.91
C ARG A 54 -1.66 -2.78 11.72
N ALA A 55 -2.77 -3.43 11.37
CA ALA A 55 -2.79 -4.43 10.31
C ALA A 55 -2.43 -3.85 8.92
N SER A 56 -2.63 -2.54 8.69
CA SER A 56 -2.26 -1.89 7.43
C SER A 56 -0.74 -1.75 7.22
N THR A 57 0.10 -2.03 8.23
CA THR A 57 1.57 -2.06 8.04
C THR A 57 1.99 -3.14 7.05
N VAL A 58 1.19 -4.18 6.82
CA VAL A 58 1.43 -5.17 5.77
C VAL A 58 1.50 -4.52 4.38
N LEU A 59 0.59 -3.58 4.10
CA LEU A 59 0.60 -2.82 2.86
C LEU A 59 1.79 -1.87 2.80
N VAL A 60 2.13 -1.21 3.92
CA VAL A 60 3.31 -0.36 4.02
C VAL A 60 4.57 -1.15 3.65
N SER A 61 4.82 -2.25 4.35
CA SER A 61 5.99 -3.10 4.12
C SER A 61 6.04 -3.65 2.71
N TYR A 62 4.90 -4.11 2.17
CA TYR A 62 4.87 -4.67 0.82
C TYR A 62 5.12 -3.61 -0.25
N THR A 63 4.48 -2.43 -0.16
CA THR A 63 4.74 -1.31 -1.08
C THR A 63 6.20 -0.89 -1.02
N THR A 64 6.75 -0.70 0.18
CA THR A 64 8.16 -0.34 0.37
C THR A 64 9.08 -1.37 -0.27
N TYR A 65 8.85 -2.66 -0.04
CA TYR A 65 9.64 -3.72 -0.66
C TYR A 65 9.55 -3.68 -2.19
N ILE A 66 8.35 -3.74 -2.75
CA ILE A 66 8.17 -3.98 -4.18
C ILE A 66 8.56 -2.76 -5.01
N PHE A 67 8.33 -1.55 -4.51
CA PHE A 67 8.74 -0.31 -5.18
C PHE A 67 10.26 -0.16 -5.19
N ASN A 68 10.94 -0.36 -4.05
CA ASN A 68 12.41 -0.34 -4.04
C ASN A 68 12.99 -1.43 -4.95
N LYS A 69 12.38 -2.62 -4.99
CA LYS A 69 12.81 -3.70 -5.89
C LYS A 69 12.78 -3.30 -7.37
N ILE A 70 11.88 -2.40 -7.77
CA ILE A 70 11.81 -1.88 -9.15
C ILE A 70 12.47 -0.50 -9.32
N GLY A 71 13.31 -0.08 -8.37
CA GLY A 71 14.09 1.15 -8.46
C GLY A 71 13.37 2.44 -8.06
N ILE A 72 12.17 2.33 -7.47
CA ILE A 72 11.45 3.50 -6.94
C ILE A 72 11.85 3.68 -5.48
N ARG A 73 12.60 4.76 -5.20
CA ARG A 73 13.06 5.10 -3.85
C ARG A 73 11.86 5.26 -2.92
N THR A 74 11.69 4.33 -1.99
CA THR A 74 10.50 4.28 -1.13
C THR A 74 10.85 4.07 0.34
N SER A 75 10.26 4.87 1.22
CA SER A 75 10.41 4.77 2.67
C SER A 75 9.07 4.41 3.32
N GLY A 76 9.05 3.37 4.16
CA GLY A 76 7.83 2.91 4.84
C GLY A 76 7.85 3.18 6.34
N PHE A 77 6.76 3.71 6.90
CA PHE A 77 6.65 4.02 8.33
C PHE A 77 5.37 3.47 8.95
N ASP A 78 5.50 2.82 10.12
CA ASP A 78 4.36 2.60 11.00
C ASP A 78 4.05 3.93 11.71
N ALA A 79 2.88 4.51 11.41
CA ALA A 79 2.45 5.77 11.97
C ALA A 79 2.28 5.75 13.51
N ALA A 80 2.22 4.56 14.13
CA ALA A 80 2.16 4.41 15.57
C ALA A 80 3.57 4.29 16.23
N ASP A 81 4.63 4.05 15.46
CA ASP A 81 5.98 3.95 15.99
C ASP A 81 6.55 5.35 16.28
N THR A 82 7.06 5.55 17.48
CA THR A 82 7.76 6.77 17.89
C THR A 82 8.96 7.10 16.99
N LYS A 83 9.65 6.09 16.44
CA LYS A 83 10.76 6.27 15.49
C LYS A 83 10.33 6.95 14.20
N THR A 84 9.04 6.93 13.87
CA THR A 84 8.52 7.67 12.73
C THR A 84 8.75 9.17 12.91
N LEU A 85 8.76 9.70 14.14
CA LEU A 85 9.05 11.12 14.40
C LEU A 85 10.45 11.51 13.94
N ASP A 86 11.45 10.65 14.18
CA ASP A 86 12.85 10.91 13.82
C ASP A 86 13.05 10.96 12.31
N ASN A 87 12.26 10.18 11.56
CA ASN A 87 12.39 10.04 10.13
C ASN A 87 11.51 11.04 9.36
N ILE A 88 10.26 11.22 9.78
CA ILE A 88 9.24 12.02 9.06
C ILE A 88 9.61 13.52 8.97
N ILE A 89 10.50 14.00 9.84
CA ILE A 89 11.00 15.37 9.81
C ILE A 89 12.05 15.60 8.71
N ASN A 90 12.74 14.55 8.28
CA ASN A 90 13.86 14.60 7.32
C ASN A 90 13.44 14.30 5.88
N ILE A 91 12.19 13.91 5.67
CA ILE A 91 11.63 13.59 4.35
C ILE A 91 11.58 14.87 3.50
N ASP A 92 11.95 14.76 2.23
CA ASP A 92 11.84 15.85 1.27
C ASP A 92 10.39 16.32 1.14
N ARG A 93 10.13 17.64 1.12
CA ARG A 93 8.77 18.19 1.01
C ARG A 93 8.08 17.89 -0.33
N SER A 94 8.86 17.55 -1.36
CA SER A 94 8.38 17.13 -2.67
C SER A 94 8.08 15.63 -2.77
N ALA A 95 8.31 14.86 -1.69
CA ALA A 95 7.94 13.45 -1.65
C ALA A 95 6.42 13.23 -1.83
N LEU A 96 6.07 12.16 -2.52
CA LEU A 96 4.69 11.68 -2.59
C LEU A 96 4.40 10.83 -1.35
N VAL A 97 3.30 11.12 -0.65
CA VAL A 97 2.85 10.30 0.48
C VAL A 97 1.69 9.39 0.05
N ILE A 98 1.84 8.08 0.25
CA ILE A 98 0.76 7.09 0.13
C ILE A 98 0.32 6.68 1.54
N ALA A 99 -0.92 6.98 1.91
CA ALA A 99 -1.46 6.63 3.22
C ALA A 99 -2.52 5.52 3.15
N PHE A 100 -2.29 4.43 3.88
CA PHE A 100 -3.23 3.32 4.01
C PHE A 100 -4.08 3.46 5.26
N GLY A 101 -5.41 3.48 5.09
CA GLY A 101 -6.34 3.52 6.22
C GLY A 101 -7.67 2.86 5.93
N PHE A 102 -7.97 1.82 6.69
CA PHE A 102 -9.13 0.94 6.57
C PHE A 102 -10.02 1.03 7.83
N PRO A 103 -11.15 0.31 7.92
CA PRO A 103 -12.10 0.44 9.04
C PRO A 103 -11.43 0.45 10.41
N ARG A 104 -12.05 1.20 11.35
CA ARG A 104 -11.52 1.56 12.68
C ARG A 104 -10.46 2.67 12.67
N TYR A 105 -9.94 3.06 11.49
CA TYR A 105 -9.11 4.24 11.24
C TYR A 105 -8.21 4.64 12.41
N PRO A 106 -7.09 3.92 12.63
CA PRO A 106 -6.20 4.18 13.76
C PRO A 106 -5.84 5.67 13.84
N LYS A 107 -6.01 6.26 15.03
CA LYS A 107 -5.73 7.69 15.24
C LYS A 107 -4.30 8.07 14.88
N SER A 108 -3.35 7.17 15.12
CA SER A 108 -1.94 7.31 14.72
C SER A 108 -1.79 7.63 13.23
N THR A 109 -2.43 6.84 12.36
CA THR A 109 -2.43 7.08 10.91
C THR A 109 -3.03 8.45 10.58
N ILE A 110 -4.22 8.77 11.13
CA ILE A 110 -4.90 10.04 10.83
C ILE A 110 -4.07 11.25 11.30
N VAL A 111 -3.45 11.17 12.47
CA VAL A 111 -2.60 12.23 13.03
C VAL A 111 -1.34 12.41 12.18
N ALA A 112 -0.66 11.33 11.81
CA ALA A 112 0.53 11.38 10.95
C ALA A 112 0.21 11.95 9.57
N THR A 113 -0.87 11.49 8.92
CA THR A 113 -1.32 12.03 7.63
C THR A 113 -1.68 13.51 7.73
N ARG A 114 -2.39 13.93 8.78
CA ARG A 114 -2.76 15.34 8.99
C ARG A 114 -1.54 16.21 9.19
N PHE A 115 -0.54 15.73 9.94
CA PHE A 115 0.72 16.42 10.12
C PHE A 115 1.46 16.63 8.80
N LEU A 116 1.51 15.60 7.94
CA LEU A 116 2.09 15.71 6.59
C LEU A 116 1.28 16.69 5.73
N LYS A 117 -0.06 16.63 5.75
CA LYS A 117 -0.90 17.55 4.98
C LYS A 117 -0.66 19.00 5.38
N ASN A 118 -0.56 19.28 6.69
CA ASN A 118 -0.27 20.61 7.22
C ASN A 118 1.14 21.14 6.84
N ARG A 119 2.04 20.25 6.40
CA ARG A 119 3.37 20.59 5.90
C ARG A 119 3.44 20.69 4.38
N GLY A 120 2.31 20.56 3.69
CA GLY A 120 2.19 20.75 2.24
C GLY A 120 2.54 19.53 1.40
N TYR A 121 2.68 18.34 1.99
CA TYR A 121 2.90 17.12 1.21
C TYR A 121 1.72 16.82 0.28
N LYS A 122 2.03 16.29 -0.90
CA LYS A 122 1.03 15.65 -1.77
C LYS A 122 0.72 14.27 -1.18
N ILE A 123 -0.57 14.03 -0.90
CA ILE A 123 -1.02 12.80 -0.23
C ILE A 123 -2.05 12.11 -1.10
N VAL A 124 -1.84 10.83 -1.35
CA VAL A 124 -2.82 9.92 -1.95
C VAL A 124 -3.16 8.87 -0.91
N SER A 125 -4.45 8.64 -0.66
CA SER A 125 -4.85 7.61 0.30
C SER A 125 -5.52 6.42 -0.35
N VAL A 126 -5.30 5.25 0.23
CA VAL A 126 -6.03 4.02 -0.08
C VAL A 126 -6.89 3.67 1.13
N THR A 127 -8.20 3.62 0.92
CA THR A 127 -9.20 3.53 1.99
C THR A 127 -10.47 2.79 1.55
N ASP A 128 -11.39 2.52 2.47
CA ASP A 128 -12.61 1.74 2.20
C ASP A 128 -13.85 2.60 1.90
N LYS A 129 -13.90 3.85 2.37
CA LYS A 129 -15.11 4.70 2.29
C LYS A 129 -14.84 6.07 1.71
N LYS A 130 -15.83 6.60 0.99
CA LYS A 130 -15.81 7.97 0.42
C LYS A 130 -15.64 9.06 1.49
N LYS A 131 -16.22 8.86 2.67
CA LYS A 131 -16.15 9.80 3.81
C LYS A 131 -15.18 9.30 4.89
N SER A 132 -14.11 8.59 4.50
CA SER A 132 -13.09 8.20 5.48
C SER A 132 -12.33 9.44 5.97
N PRO A 133 -11.76 9.42 7.19
CA PRO A 133 -10.98 10.55 7.69
C PRO A 133 -9.75 10.87 6.85
N LEU A 134 -9.26 9.92 6.04
CA LEU A 134 -8.15 10.13 5.12
C LEU A 134 -8.56 10.87 3.84
N ALA A 135 -9.83 10.79 3.44
CA ALA A 135 -10.31 11.43 2.21
C ALA A 135 -10.13 12.95 2.23
N GLU A 136 -10.41 13.59 3.38
CA GLU A 136 -10.24 15.04 3.55
C GLU A 136 -8.77 15.48 3.63
N LEU A 137 -7.86 14.54 3.87
CA LEU A 137 -6.42 14.81 4.01
C LEU A 137 -5.64 14.54 2.72
N SER A 138 -6.30 14.03 1.69
CA SER A 138 -5.68 13.55 0.46
C SER A 138 -6.07 14.42 -0.72
N GLU A 139 -5.20 14.44 -1.74
CA GLU A 139 -5.50 15.02 -3.04
C GLU A 139 -6.58 14.20 -3.75
N TYR A 140 -6.42 12.87 -3.71
CA TYR A 140 -7.41 11.91 -4.17
C TYR A 140 -7.27 10.58 -3.41
N THR A 141 -8.28 9.72 -3.54
CA THR A 141 -8.34 8.46 -2.81
C THR A 141 -8.77 7.28 -3.67
N PHE A 142 -8.03 6.18 -3.56
CA PHE A 142 -8.50 4.86 -4.01
C PHE A 142 -9.46 4.29 -2.97
N ARG A 143 -10.64 3.86 -3.44
CA ARG A 143 -11.67 3.26 -2.59
C ARG A 143 -11.73 1.76 -2.84
N LEU A 144 -11.14 1.00 -1.93
CA LEU A 144 -11.06 -0.45 -2.00
C LEU A 144 -11.88 -1.05 -0.87
N GLN A 145 -12.88 -1.87 -1.20
CA GLN A 145 -13.60 -2.62 -0.18
C GLN A 145 -12.64 -3.57 0.54
N ALA A 146 -12.80 -3.65 1.86
CA ALA A 146 -12.02 -4.48 2.76
C ALA A 146 -12.96 -5.19 3.75
N ASN A 147 -13.98 -5.86 3.23
CA ASN A 147 -14.89 -6.65 4.06
C ASN A 147 -14.14 -7.88 4.57
N SER A 148 -14.20 -8.15 5.88
CA SER A 148 -13.49 -9.27 6.48
C SER A 148 -14.43 -10.11 7.35
N TYR A 149 -14.02 -11.34 7.63
CA TYR A 149 -14.78 -12.25 8.47
C TYR A 149 -14.42 -12.05 9.96
N GLY A 150 -15.37 -11.52 10.72
CA GLY A 150 -15.26 -11.40 12.17
C GLY A 150 -14.08 -10.53 12.61
N TYR A 151 -13.06 -11.16 13.18
CA TYR A 151 -11.89 -10.51 13.78
C TYR A 151 -10.65 -10.53 12.88
N THR A 152 -10.77 -10.94 11.62
CA THR A 152 -9.68 -10.83 10.64
C THR A 152 -9.67 -9.45 9.98
N ASP A 153 -8.52 -9.08 9.44
CA ASP A 153 -8.36 -7.96 8.50
C ASP A 153 -8.06 -8.54 7.10
N THR A 154 -8.41 -7.82 6.05
CA THR A 154 -8.11 -8.22 4.66
C THR A 154 -7.44 -7.07 3.91
N TYR A 155 -6.53 -7.42 3.02
CA TYR A 155 -5.79 -6.47 2.18
C TYR A 155 -5.59 -6.96 0.75
N THR A 156 -6.31 -7.99 0.30
CA THR A 156 -6.15 -8.58 -1.04
C THR A 156 -6.31 -7.54 -2.14
N SER A 157 -7.32 -6.67 -2.04
CA SER A 157 -7.52 -5.55 -2.98
C SER A 157 -6.39 -4.52 -2.93
N GLY A 158 -5.83 -4.24 -1.74
CA GLY A 158 -4.70 -3.32 -1.59
C GLY A 158 -3.42 -3.86 -2.23
N ILE A 159 -3.13 -5.15 -2.01
CA ILE A 159 -2.03 -5.85 -2.67
C ILE A 159 -2.23 -5.88 -4.19
N LEU A 160 -3.45 -6.12 -4.67
CA LEU A 160 -3.77 -6.06 -6.10
C LEU A 160 -3.46 -4.68 -6.70
N LEU A 161 -3.87 -3.59 -6.05
CA LEU A 161 -3.58 -2.22 -6.52
C LEU A 161 -2.07 -1.98 -6.59
N ILE A 162 -1.31 -2.35 -5.56
CA ILE A 162 0.15 -2.21 -5.53
C ILE A 162 0.78 -3.01 -6.69
N ASN A 163 0.32 -4.24 -6.93
CA ASN A 163 0.81 -5.08 -8.02
C ASN A 163 0.45 -4.52 -9.40
N LEU A 164 -0.75 -3.95 -9.55
CA LEU A 164 -1.17 -3.30 -10.79
C LEU A 164 -0.26 -2.12 -11.11
N ILE A 165 -0.02 -1.23 -10.15
CA ILE A 165 0.89 -0.08 -10.30
C ILE A 165 2.29 -0.57 -10.67
N THR A 166 2.84 -1.53 -9.91
CA THR A 166 4.17 -2.09 -10.16
C THR A 166 4.29 -2.68 -11.58
N ALA A 167 3.29 -3.44 -12.02
CA ALA A 167 3.28 -4.06 -13.34
C ALA A 167 3.16 -3.03 -14.47
N LEU A 168 2.37 -1.97 -14.28
CA LEU A 168 2.22 -0.89 -15.25
C LEU A 168 3.50 -0.07 -15.40
N ILE A 169 4.15 0.29 -14.28
CA ILE A 169 5.48 0.93 -14.31
C ILE A 169 6.50 0.01 -15.01
N GLY A 170 6.44 -1.29 -14.71
CA GLY A 170 7.20 -2.34 -15.39
C GLY A 170 7.07 -2.33 -16.92
N LYS A 171 5.87 -2.07 -17.44
CA LYS A 171 5.62 -2.02 -18.89
C LYS A 171 6.16 -0.74 -19.53
N THR A 172 6.08 0.40 -18.84
CA THR A 172 6.55 1.69 -19.38
C THR A 172 8.06 1.86 -19.28
N GLN A 173 8.69 1.26 -18.26
CA GLN A 173 10.12 1.46 -17.93
C GLN A 173 10.93 0.15 -17.94
N GLY A 174 10.50 -0.83 -18.74
CA GLY A 174 11.06 -2.18 -18.70
C GLY A 174 12.59 -2.25 -18.80
N ASN A 175 13.22 -1.37 -19.59
CA ASN A 175 14.68 -1.35 -19.72
C ASN A 175 15.41 -0.89 -18.45
N ASP A 176 14.93 0.17 -17.80
CA ASP A 176 15.51 0.71 -16.57
C ASP A 176 15.29 -0.24 -15.40
N ILE A 177 14.09 -0.83 -15.30
CA ILE A 177 13.77 -1.84 -14.28
C ILE A 177 14.63 -3.09 -14.47
N ASN A 178 14.78 -3.56 -15.71
CA ASN A 178 15.66 -4.70 -15.99
C ASN A 178 17.13 -4.41 -15.64
N ARG A 179 17.60 -3.16 -15.80
CA ARG A 179 18.93 -2.76 -15.33
C ARG A 179 19.01 -2.84 -13.80
N HIS A 180 18.06 -2.24 -13.10
CA HIS A 180 18.04 -2.23 -11.64
C HIS A 180 17.94 -3.65 -11.05
N LEU A 181 17.12 -4.52 -11.64
CA LEU A 181 17.01 -5.93 -11.24
C LEU A 181 18.29 -6.72 -11.51
N ARG A 182 19.02 -6.42 -12.59
CA ARG A 182 20.34 -7.03 -12.84
C ARG A 182 21.34 -6.61 -11.77
N GLU A 183 21.45 -5.31 -11.48
CA GLU A 183 22.32 -4.78 -10.42
C GLU A 183 21.98 -5.40 -9.05
N PHE A 184 20.69 -5.54 -8.73
CA PHE A 184 20.24 -6.24 -7.53
C PHE A 184 20.70 -7.71 -7.51
N ASN A 185 20.48 -8.46 -8.58
CA ASN A 185 20.86 -9.87 -8.66
C ASN A 185 22.38 -10.06 -8.58
N GLU A 186 23.17 -9.22 -9.25
CA GLU A 186 24.63 -9.23 -9.18
C GLU A 186 25.10 -8.94 -7.75
N THR A 187 24.51 -7.95 -7.08
CA THR A 187 24.82 -7.63 -5.68
C THR A 187 24.43 -8.78 -4.75
N ALA A 188 23.25 -9.38 -4.94
CA ALA A 188 22.79 -10.49 -4.11
C ALA A 188 23.66 -11.74 -4.28
N GLN A 189 24.16 -12.00 -5.49
CA GLN A 189 25.12 -13.06 -5.77
C GLN A 189 26.47 -12.80 -5.10
N GLN A 190 26.98 -11.56 -5.16
CA GLN A 190 28.23 -11.18 -4.49
C GLN A 190 28.14 -11.33 -2.96
N LEU A 191 26.96 -11.11 -2.38
CA LEU A 191 26.70 -11.21 -0.95
C LEU A 191 26.28 -12.62 -0.50
N ASP A 192 26.19 -13.60 -1.40
CA ASP A 192 25.73 -14.97 -1.13
C ASP A 192 24.34 -15.02 -0.45
N PHE A 193 23.44 -14.12 -0.85
CA PHE A 193 22.11 -13.99 -0.22
C PHE A 193 21.10 -15.03 -0.70
N TYR A 194 21.27 -15.58 -1.89
CA TYR A 194 20.38 -16.57 -2.50
C TYR A 194 21.20 -17.76 -2.99
N PHE A 195 20.65 -18.98 -2.79
CA PHE A 195 21.22 -20.23 -3.28
C PHE A 195 21.10 -20.38 -4.80
#